data_AF-A0A5N5W5S5-F1
#
_entry.id   AF-A0A5N5W5S5-F1
#
_cell.length_a   1.000
_cell.length_b   1.000
_cell.length_c   1.000
_cell.angle_alpha   90.00
_cell.angle_beta   90.00
_cell.angle_gamma   90.00
#
_symmetry.space_group_name_H-M   'P 1'
#
loop_
_entity.id
_entity.type
_entity.pdbx_description
1 polymer ?
#
loop_
_entity_poly.entity_id
_entity_poly.type
_entity_poly.pdbx_seq_one_letter_code
_entity_poly.pdbx_strand_id
1 'polypeptide(L)'
;MTGQAVRYRLGYEGMDVRLLAEERIEATVPPSAEIGEGERSGFWFELRDDQECVLYRRVLATPFSAEHEVYDQESGTPSRVAGAPASGTLWLLVPSFPDARQLVVHGSPPEIERRAEAARELVRFDIGTGR
;
A
#
# COMPACT_ATOMS: atom_id res chain seq x y z
N MET A 1 18.11 5.12 -15.17
CA MET A 1 19.22 4.25 -14.77
C MET A 1 18.62 3.07 -14.04
N THR A 2 18.83 1.85 -14.52
CA THR A 2 18.44 0.61 -13.83
C THR A 2 19.30 0.46 -12.57
N GLY A 3 18.70 0.05 -11.44
CA GLY A 3 19.39 -0.20 -10.18
C GLY A 3 18.94 -1.52 -9.55
N GLN A 4 19.63 -1.93 -8.48
CA GLN A 4 19.17 -3.04 -7.64
C GLN A 4 17.87 -2.63 -6.94
N ALA A 5 16.86 -3.49 -7.06
CA ALA A 5 15.53 -3.29 -6.51
C ALA A 5 15.07 -4.56 -5.77
N VAL A 6 14.08 -4.39 -4.91
CA VAL A 6 13.39 -5.51 -4.26
C VAL A 6 11.93 -5.48 -4.68
N ARG A 7 11.43 -6.64 -5.11
CA ARG A 7 10.01 -6.87 -5.40
C ARG A 7 9.40 -7.66 -4.26
N TYR A 8 8.44 -7.05 -3.58
CA TYR A 8 7.63 -7.73 -2.57
C TYR A 8 6.30 -8.15 -3.16
N ARG A 9 5.87 -9.37 -2.88
CA ARG A 9 4.52 -9.84 -3.17
C ARG A 9 3.74 -9.88 -1.88
N LEU A 10 2.68 -9.10 -1.78
CA LEU A 10 1.79 -9.05 -0.63
C LEU A 10 0.46 -9.71 -0.98
N GLY A 11 -0.08 -10.53 -0.08
CA GLY A 11 -1.45 -11.01 -0.15
C GLY A 11 -2.34 -10.15 0.75
N TYR A 12 -3.62 -10.02 0.42
CA TYR A 12 -4.56 -9.33 1.29
C TYR A 12 -5.96 -9.97 1.26
N GLU A 13 -6.68 -9.78 2.36
CA GLU A 13 -8.11 -10.03 2.51
C GLU A 13 -8.70 -8.87 3.33
N GLY A 14 -9.51 -8.01 2.70
CA GLY A 14 -9.80 -6.71 3.27
C GLY A 14 -8.51 -5.95 3.59
N MET A 15 -8.43 -5.34 4.78
CA MET A 15 -7.23 -4.62 5.23
C MET A 15 -6.15 -5.52 5.85
N ASP A 16 -6.37 -6.83 5.92
CA ASP A 16 -5.39 -7.77 6.47
C ASP A 16 -4.35 -8.12 5.40
N VAL A 17 -3.13 -7.59 5.58
CA VAL A 17 -2.05 -7.69 4.60
C VAL A 17 -0.95 -8.63 5.11
N ARG A 18 -0.46 -9.51 4.24
CA ARG A 18 0.61 -10.49 4.54
C ARG A 18 1.71 -10.45 3.49
N LEU A 19 2.96 -10.56 3.93
CA LEU A 19 4.11 -10.72 3.03
C LEU A 19 4.18 -12.17 2.53
N LEU A 20 4.15 -12.37 1.20
CA LEU A 20 4.17 -13.69 0.56
C LEU A 20 5.52 -14.04 -0.06
N ALA A 21 6.26 -13.05 -0.56
CA ALA A 21 7.56 -13.26 -1.17
C ALA A 21 8.38 -11.96 -1.24
N GLU A 22 9.69 -12.13 -1.28
CA GLU A 22 10.69 -11.10 -1.55
C GLU A 22 11.60 -11.60 -2.68
N GLU A 23 11.92 -10.73 -3.64
CA GLU A 23 12.80 -11.05 -4.76
C GLU A 23 13.71 -9.86 -5.09
N ARG A 24 15.02 -10.08 -5.13
CA ARG A 24 15.98 -9.07 -5.61
C ARG A 24 16.07 -9.12 -7.12
N ILE A 25 15.86 -7.98 -7.77
CA ILE A 25 15.84 -7.86 -9.22
C ILE A 25 16.57 -6.59 -9.68
N GLU A 26 17.02 -6.57 -10.93
CA GLU A 26 17.42 -5.33 -11.60
C GLU A 26 16.18 -4.66 -12.19
N ALA A 27 15.88 -3.44 -11.76
CA ALA A 27 14.74 -2.69 -12.25
C ALA A 27 14.96 -1.17 -12.17
N THR A 28 14.21 -0.42 -12.97
CA THR A 28 14.03 1.01 -12.72
C THR A 28 12.84 1.18 -11.79
N VAL A 29 13.08 1.75 -10.61
CA VAL A 29 12.03 1.97 -9.60
C VAL A 29 11.45 3.37 -9.77
N PRO A 30 10.11 3.55 -9.63
CA PRO A 30 9.52 4.88 -9.61
C PRO A 30 10.14 5.77 -8.52
N PRO A 31 10.22 7.10 -8.72
CA PRO A 31 10.72 8.00 -7.69
C PRO A 31 9.84 7.91 -6.44
N SER A 32 10.44 8.23 -5.29
CA SER A 32 9.71 8.36 -4.03
C SER A 32 8.67 9.47 -4.15
N ALA A 33 7.51 9.26 -3.53
CA ALA A 33 6.61 10.35 -3.19
C ALA A 33 7.24 11.25 -2.13
N GLU A 34 6.67 12.45 -1.97
CA GLU A 34 7.09 13.40 -0.94
C GLU A 34 6.96 12.79 0.47
N ILE A 35 8.05 12.92 1.23
CA ILE A 35 8.12 12.55 2.63
C ILE A 35 7.92 13.85 3.42
N GLY A 36 6.85 13.89 4.21
CA GLY A 36 6.51 15.06 5.00
C GLY A 36 5.60 14.68 6.15
N GLU A 37 5.49 15.61 7.09
CA GLU A 37 4.73 15.46 8.33
C GLU A 37 3.23 15.66 8.12
N GLY A 38 2.45 15.31 9.14
CA GLY A 38 1.00 15.49 9.18
C GLY A 38 0.20 14.24 8.78
N GLU A 39 -1.10 14.30 9.11
CA GLU A 39 -2.05 13.24 8.77
C GLU A 39 -2.37 13.26 7.28
N ARG A 40 -2.44 12.08 6.68
CA ARG A 40 -2.79 11.90 5.27
C ARG A 40 -3.80 10.76 5.14
N SER A 41 -4.76 10.92 4.24
CA SER A 41 -5.65 9.84 3.83
C SER A 41 -5.13 9.13 2.57
N GLY A 42 -5.64 7.93 2.30
CA GLY A 42 -5.29 7.13 1.13
C GLY A 42 -4.53 5.85 1.49
N PHE A 43 -3.77 5.33 0.53
CA PHE A 43 -3.01 4.09 0.68
C PHE A 43 -1.60 4.26 0.13
N TRP A 44 -0.61 3.84 0.91
CA TRP A 44 0.80 3.90 0.54
C TRP A 44 1.62 2.88 1.30
N PHE A 45 2.86 2.70 0.87
CA PHE A 45 3.84 1.96 1.64
C PHE A 45 5.14 2.75 1.79
N GLU A 46 5.92 2.38 2.79
CA GLU A 46 7.18 2.99 3.15
C GLU A 46 8.27 1.94 3.35
N LEU A 47 9.49 2.27 2.93
CA LEU A 47 10.69 1.64 3.46
C LEU A 47 11.26 2.51 4.56
N ARG A 48 11.59 1.90 5.70
CA ARG A 48 12.22 2.58 6.83
C ARG A 48 13.51 1.88 7.24
N ASP A 49 14.42 2.65 7.81
CA ASP A 49 15.63 2.14 8.46
C ASP A 49 15.35 1.65 9.90
N ASP A 50 16.41 1.34 10.66
CA ASP A 50 16.33 0.92 12.06
C ASP A 50 15.93 2.04 13.04
N GLN A 51 16.02 3.30 12.60
CA GLN A 51 15.63 4.48 13.37
C GLN A 51 14.20 4.94 13.02
N GLU A 52 13.47 4.15 12.24
CA GLU A 52 12.15 4.46 11.68
C GLU A 52 12.14 5.65 10.69
N CYS A 53 13.30 6.09 10.20
CA CYS A 53 13.36 7.14 9.19
C CYS A 53 12.88 6.59 7.84
N VAL A 54 11.98 7.33 7.19
CA VAL A 54 11.46 6.94 5.87
C VAL A 54 12.52 7.16 4.80
N LEU A 55 12.98 6.08 4.18
CA LEU A 55 13.93 6.10 3.07
C LEU A 55 13.22 6.23 1.71
N TYR A 56 12.00 5.71 1.62
CA TYR A 56 11.20 5.69 0.41
C TYR A 56 9.72 5.60 0.72
N ARG A 57 8.90 6.31 -0.04
CA ARG A 57 7.43 6.24 0.03
C ARG A 57 6.84 6.07 -1.36
N ARG A 58 5.79 5.26 -1.48
CA ARG A 58 4.99 5.21 -2.71
C ARG A 58 3.50 5.19 -2.41
N VAL A 59 2.80 6.20 -2.93
CA VAL A 59 1.33 6.29 -2.92
C VAL A 59 0.76 5.48 -4.08
N LEU A 60 -0.29 4.71 -3.78
CA LEU A 60 -0.99 3.82 -4.71
C LEU A 60 -2.51 3.98 -4.52
N ALA A 61 -3.29 3.49 -5.50
CA ALA A 61 -4.71 3.27 -5.27
C ALA A 61 -4.90 2.16 -4.22
N THR A 62 -5.88 2.31 -3.33
CA THR A 62 -6.18 1.27 -2.35
C THR A 62 -6.70 0.00 -3.04
N PRO A 63 -6.14 -1.18 -2.75
CA PRO A 63 -6.66 -2.44 -3.27
C PRO A 63 -7.85 -2.97 -2.46
N PHE A 64 -8.19 -2.33 -1.33
CA PHE A 64 -9.20 -2.81 -0.39
C PHE A 64 -10.63 -2.34 -0.73
N SER A 65 -10.76 -1.40 -1.66
CA SER A 65 -12.07 -0.90 -2.07
C SER A 65 -12.75 -1.92 -2.98
N ALA A 66 -13.85 -2.48 -2.50
CA ALA A 66 -14.81 -3.20 -3.32
C ALA A 66 -16.07 -2.35 -3.40
N GLU A 67 -16.14 -1.47 -4.38
CA GLU A 67 -17.34 -0.70 -4.67
C GLU A 67 -17.76 -0.92 -6.12
N HIS A 68 -19.07 -0.92 -6.36
CA HIS A 68 -19.62 -0.98 -7.70
C HIS A 68 -20.63 0.15 -7.87
N GLU A 69 -20.59 0.77 -9.04
CA GLU A 69 -21.63 1.71 -9.45
C GLU A 69 -22.86 0.90 -9.85
N VAL A 70 -23.99 1.24 -9.24
CA VAL A 70 -25.30 0.68 -9.58
C VAL A 70 -26.22 1.81 -10.00
N TYR A 71 -27.03 1.54 -11.02
CA TYR A 71 -28.04 2.49 -11.46
C TYR A 71 -29.32 2.29 -10.65
N ASP A 72 -29.68 3.29 -9.85
CA ASP A 72 -30.93 3.29 -9.10
C ASP A 72 -32.08 3.72 -10.04
N GLN A 73 -33.00 2.79 -10.29
CA GLN A 73 -34.14 3.00 -11.18
C GLN A 73 -35.20 3.94 -10.56
N GLU A 74 -35.26 4.06 -9.24
CA GLU A 74 -36.24 4.92 -8.56
C GLU A 74 -35.80 6.38 -8.57
N SER A 75 -34.53 6.66 -8.22
CA SER A 75 -33.98 8.01 -8.30
C SER A 75 -33.53 8.42 -9.71
N GLY A 76 -33.33 7.45 -10.61
CA GLY A 76 -32.81 7.68 -11.96
C GLY A 76 -31.33 8.08 -12.00
N THR A 77 -30.56 7.79 -10.93
CA THR A 77 -29.17 8.25 -10.78
C THR A 77 -28.21 7.09 -10.46
N PRO A 78 -26.92 7.19 -10.87
CA PRO A 78 -25.91 6.24 -10.41
C PRO A 78 -25.60 6.45 -8.92
N SER A 79 -25.49 5.35 -8.19
CA SER A 79 -25.08 5.32 -6.79
C SER A 79 -23.94 4.30 -6.61
N ARG A 80 -23.12 4.49 -5.57
CA ARG A 80 -22.06 3.53 -5.21
C ARG A 80 -22.51 2.69 -4.05
N VAL A 81 -22.38 1.38 -4.19
CA VAL A 81 -22.68 0.43 -3.12
C VAL A 81 -21.44 -0.35 -2.76
N ALA A 82 -21.32 -0.68 -1.46
CA ALA A 82 -20.27 -1.54 -0.96
C ALA A 82 -20.46 -2.97 -1.48
N GLY A 83 -19.37 -3.57 -1.96
CA GLY A 83 -19.24 -4.98 -2.30
C GLY A 83 -18.65 -5.79 -1.14
N ALA A 84 -18.45 -7.09 -1.38
CA ALA A 84 -17.75 -7.95 -0.44
C ALA A 84 -16.27 -7.52 -0.30
N PRO A 85 -15.63 -7.71 0.87
CA PRO A 85 -14.22 -7.36 1.07
C PRO A 85 -13.33 -7.93 -0.04
N ALA A 86 -12.52 -7.06 -0.66
CA ALA A 86 -11.62 -7.47 -1.72
C ALA A 86 -10.53 -8.41 -1.17
N SER A 87 -10.16 -9.43 -1.94
CA SER A 87 -8.98 -10.26 -1.66
C SER A 87 -8.13 -10.39 -2.92
N GLY A 88 -6.82 -10.51 -2.73
CA GLY A 88 -5.92 -10.58 -3.87
C GLY A 88 -4.46 -10.49 -3.52
N THR A 89 -3.67 -10.08 -4.50
CA THR A 89 -2.22 -9.89 -4.40
C THR A 89 -1.84 -8.52 -4.93
N LEU A 90 -0.88 -7.89 -4.26
CA LEU A 90 -0.25 -6.63 -4.65
C LEU A 90 1.26 -6.86 -4.81
N TRP A 91 1.86 -6.28 -5.83
CA TRP A 91 3.30 -6.31 -6.05
C TRP A 91 3.87 -4.91 -5.79
N LEU A 92 4.80 -4.83 -4.84
CA LEU A 92 5.51 -3.61 -4.53
C LEU A 92 6.92 -3.69 -5.10
N LEU A 93 7.34 -2.63 -5.78
CA LEU A 93 8.70 -2.50 -6.29
C LEU A 93 9.37 -1.33 -5.59
N VAL A 94 10.51 -1.60 -4.94
CA VAL A 94 11.22 -0.61 -4.13
C VAL A 94 12.71 -0.58 -4.47
N PRO A 95 13.41 0.55 -4.23
CA PRO A 95 14.86 0.57 -4.38
C PRO A 95 15.50 -0.30 -3.30
N SER A 96 16.61 -0.96 -3.64
CA SER A 96 17.39 -1.71 -2.64
C SER A 96 18.26 -0.75 -1.84
N PHE A 97 17.83 -0.38 -0.64
CA PHE A 97 18.66 0.36 0.32
C PHE A 97 19.37 -0.61 1.28
N PRO A 98 20.69 -0.49 1.47
CA PRO A 98 21.43 -1.31 2.45
C PRO A 98 20.88 -1.19 3.88
N ASP A 99 20.35 0.00 4.20
CA ASP A 99 19.89 0.35 5.55
C ASP A 99 18.39 0.11 5.74
N ALA A 100 17.65 -0.33 4.72
CA ALA A 100 16.24 -0.68 4.88
C ALA A 100 16.08 -1.87 5.84
N ARG A 101 15.20 -1.70 6.83
CA ARG A 101 14.88 -2.71 7.84
C ARG A 101 13.39 -3.01 7.94
N GLN A 102 12.53 -2.09 7.52
CA GLN A 102 11.09 -2.27 7.63
C GLN A 102 10.38 -1.92 6.33
N LEU A 103 9.40 -2.75 5.95
CA LEU A 103 8.37 -2.42 4.98
C LEU A 103 7.07 -2.16 5.74
N VAL A 104 6.55 -0.94 5.65
CA VAL A 104 5.34 -0.51 6.35
C VAL A 104 4.25 -0.18 5.34
N VAL A 105 3.05 -0.70 5.56
CA VAL A 105 1.88 -0.43 4.71
C VAL A 105 0.87 0.40 5.49
N HIS A 106 0.39 1.47 4.87
CA HIS A 106 -0.58 2.39 5.45
C HIS A 106 -1.87 2.41 4.62
N GLY A 107 -3.00 2.55 5.29
CA GLY A 107 -4.28 2.70 4.62
C GLY A 107 -5.34 3.41 5.47
N SER A 108 -6.12 4.26 4.82
CA SER A 108 -7.39 4.77 5.34
C SER A 108 -8.44 3.65 5.37
N PRO A 109 -9.49 3.81 6.21
CA PRO A 109 -10.63 2.89 6.19
C PRO A 109 -11.20 2.72 4.77
N PRO A 110 -11.62 1.50 4.38
CA PRO A 110 -12.09 1.21 3.03
C PRO A 110 -13.54 1.70 2.80
N GLU A 111 -14.28 2.03 3.87
CA GLU A 111 -15.66 2.50 3.75
C GLU A 111 -15.73 3.88 3.10
N ILE A 112 -16.68 4.06 2.16
CA ILE A 112 -16.83 5.28 1.34
C ILE A 112 -16.89 6.54 2.20
N GLU A 113 -17.70 6.51 3.26
CA GLU A 113 -17.91 7.65 4.17
C GLU A 113 -16.67 7.99 5.01
N ARG A 114 -15.73 7.04 5.13
CA ARG A 114 -14.57 7.12 6.03
C ARG A 114 -13.23 7.17 5.31
N ARG A 115 -13.22 7.04 3.97
CA ARG A 115 -11.99 7.01 3.17
C ARG A 115 -11.13 8.27 3.26
N ALA A 116 -11.72 9.39 3.66
CA ALA A 116 -11.02 10.66 3.87
C ALA A 116 -10.39 10.76 5.27
N GLU A 117 -10.70 9.84 6.18
CA GLU A 117 -10.04 9.75 7.48
C GLU A 117 -8.54 9.45 7.31
N ALA A 118 -7.75 9.87 8.30
CA ALA A 118 -6.32 9.63 8.33
C ALA A 118 -6.01 8.13 8.19
N ALA A 119 -5.05 7.80 7.35
CA ALA A 119 -4.55 6.45 7.23
C ALA A 119 -3.74 6.06 8.46
N ARG A 120 -3.81 4.78 8.80
CA ARG A 120 -3.05 4.17 9.88
C ARG A 120 -2.08 3.15 9.33
N GLU A 121 -1.06 2.80 10.12
CA GLU A 121 -0.25 1.61 9.87
C GLU A 121 -1.16 0.38 9.91
N LEU A 122 -1.17 -0.39 8.82
CA LEU A 122 -1.92 -1.65 8.70
C LEU A 122 -1.06 -2.83 9.11
N VAL A 123 0.17 -2.83 8.61
CA VAL A 123 1.15 -3.87 8.88
C VAL A 123 2.55 -3.32 8.71
N ARG A 124 3.48 -3.92 9.47
CA ARG A 124 4.92 -3.72 9.38
C ARG A 124 5.58 -5.09 9.27
N PHE A 125 6.47 -5.21 8.29
CA PHE A 125 7.32 -6.39 8.11
C PHE A 125 8.77 -6.00 8.37
N ASP A 126 9.45 -6.75 9.23
CA ASP A 126 10.91 -6.70 9.30
C ASP A 126 11.48 -7.35 8.03
N ILE A 127 12.38 -6.63 7.36
CA ILE A 127 13.02 -7.02 6.10
C ILE A 127 14.55 -6.93 6.23
N GLY A 128 15.28 -7.49 5.27
CA GLY A 128 16.74 -7.41 5.26
C GLY A 128 17.45 -8.35 6.24
N THR A 129 16.72 -9.14 7.03
CA THR A 129 17.25 -10.34 7.66
C THR A 129 17.20 -11.47 6.65
N GLY A 130 18.35 -11.83 6.08
CA GLY A 130 18.47 -13.07 5.33
C GLY A 130 17.95 -14.24 6.19
N ARG A 131 16.93 -14.94 5.70
CA ARG A 131 16.74 -16.36 6.01
C ARG A 131 17.44 -17.18 4.94
#